data_AF-A0A382HID7-F1
#
_entry.id   AF-A0A382HID7-F1
#
_cell.length_a   1.000
_cell.length_b   1.000
_cell.length_c   1.000
_cell.angle_alpha   90.00
_cell.angle_beta   90.00
_cell.angle_gamma   90.00
#
_symmetry.space_group_name_H-M   'P 1'
#
loop_
_entity.id
_entity.type
_entity.pdbx_description
1 polymer ?
#
loop_
_entity_poly.entity_id
_entity_poly.type
_entity_poly.pdbx_seq_one_letter_code
_entity_poly.pdbx_strand_id
1 'polypeptide(L)'
;HGRAKVLYALARLLQKHTRLTAVLETLDNGKPIRESRDIDIPLAIRHFYHHAGWAQLQEQEFSNYKPIGVAAQIVPWNFPLLMLAWKIAPAMAMGNTIVFKSAEQTPITAMFFAHLCEQAGVPSGVVNIVNGAGNVGASLASHKGVDKVAFTGSTAVGRSIRQSTAGQGKKLTLELGGKSAFVVFEDADLDAAVEGLVDSIWFNQGEVCCAGSRLLVQAKVVDKLHAKIKKRIQKLRLGLPLDKSTDLGSLVSQTQYQRVDQMVQQGLQHGGELFQAYDGQSDGNYYPPSLITEIDASHPLAQEEIFGPVLVSMTFRTQTEAVALANNSRYGLAASVWSENINRAMDVAPKLKAGVIWINCHNQFDASCGFGGVRESGFGREGGKEGLFEYLKPKSLTSTKKLKPVTIKQQTSSNETIDRTLKFYIGGKQVRPDGGHSIATYKADGSLASLVGSGNRKDIRNAVSAA
;
A
#
# COMPACT_ATOMS: atom_id res chain seq x y z
N HIS A 1 26.70 -6.35 14.08
CA HIS A 1 27.66 -6.96 13.13
C HIS A 1 27.21 -8.31 12.53
N GLY A 2 26.87 -9.34 13.33
CA GLY A 2 26.50 -10.67 12.78
C GLY A 2 25.32 -10.67 11.79
N ARG A 3 24.23 -9.95 12.09
CA ARG A 3 23.06 -9.81 11.21
C ARG A 3 23.39 -9.25 9.83
N ALA A 4 24.30 -8.27 9.78
CA ALA A 4 24.73 -7.64 8.53
C ALA A 4 25.43 -8.64 7.60
N LYS A 5 26.29 -9.51 8.14
CA LYS A 5 26.97 -10.56 7.36
C LYS A 5 25.97 -11.55 6.76
N VAL A 6 24.97 -11.97 7.53
CA VAL A 6 23.93 -12.90 7.06
C VAL A 6 23.08 -12.26 5.95
N LEU A 7 22.63 -11.02 6.13
CA LEU A 7 21.87 -10.29 5.10
C LEU A 7 22.68 -10.10 3.81
N TYR A 8 23.97 -9.79 3.93
CA TYR A 8 24.88 -9.72 2.79
C TYR A 8 25.05 -11.08 2.11
N ALA A 9 25.19 -12.17 2.87
CA ALA A 9 25.28 -13.53 2.34
C ALA A 9 24.00 -13.95 1.59
N LEU A 10 22.82 -13.63 2.12
CA LEU A 10 21.53 -13.84 1.44
C LEU A 10 21.48 -13.10 0.10
N ALA A 11 21.88 -11.82 0.07
CA ALA A 11 21.95 -11.05 -1.17
C ALA A 11 22.90 -11.71 -2.19
N ARG A 12 24.07 -12.19 -1.75
CA ARG A 12 25.04 -12.90 -2.59
C ARG A 12 24.52 -14.23 -3.13
N LEU A 13 23.78 -14.98 -2.31
CA LEU A 13 23.19 -16.26 -2.72
C LEU A 13 22.06 -16.05 -3.72
N LEU A 14 21.18 -15.06 -3.49
CA LEU A 14 20.18 -14.67 -4.47
C LEU A 14 20.84 -14.24 -5.79
N GLN A 15 21.91 -13.45 -5.73
CA GLN A 15 22.67 -13.04 -6.92
C GLN A 15 23.34 -14.22 -7.65
N LYS A 16 23.88 -15.19 -6.89
CA LYS A 16 24.44 -16.44 -7.46
C LYS A 16 23.37 -17.26 -8.17
N HIS A 17 22.16 -17.27 -7.64
CA HIS A 17 21.04 -18.07 -8.15
C HIS A 17 20.04 -17.27 -8.99
N THR A 18 20.35 -16.04 -9.41
CA THR A 18 19.42 -15.12 -10.09
C THR A 18 18.63 -15.78 -11.23
N ARG A 19 19.30 -16.54 -12.10
CA ARG A 19 18.64 -17.20 -13.23
C ARG A 19 17.64 -18.26 -12.77
N LEU A 20 18.02 -19.08 -11.79
CA LEU A 20 17.13 -20.11 -11.24
C LEU A 20 15.93 -19.44 -10.58
N THR A 21 16.16 -18.45 -9.72
CA THR A 21 15.09 -17.76 -9.01
C THR A 21 14.12 -17.05 -9.95
N ALA A 22 14.63 -16.41 -11.02
CA ALA A 22 13.78 -15.77 -12.03
C ALA A 22 12.86 -16.78 -12.75
N VAL A 23 13.39 -17.95 -13.11
CA VAL A 23 12.60 -19.02 -13.74
C VAL A 23 11.54 -19.55 -12.78
N LEU A 24 11.90 -19.78 -11.51
CA LEU A 24 10.93 -20.21 -10.49
C LEU A 24 9.81 -19.18 -10.31
N GLU A 25 10.15 -17.88 -10.25
CA GLU A 25 9.16 -16.81 -10.12
C GLU A 25 8.19 -16.80 -11.31
N THR A 26 8.70 -16.88 -12.54
CA THR A 26 7.88 -16.95 -13.76
C THR A 26 6.98 -18.18 -13.80
N LEU A 27 7.51 -19.35 -13.44
CA LEU A 27 6.73 -20.60 -13.44
C LEU A 27 5.59 -20.58 -12.42
N ASP A 28 5.82 -19.97 -11.26
CA ASP A 28 4.87 -19.95 -10.15
C ASP A 28 3.80 -18.85 -10.33
N ASN A 29 4.21 -17.68 -10.81
CA ASN A 29 3.33 -16.51 -10.90
C ASN A 29 2.68 -16.30 -12.28
N GLY A 30 3.36 -16.65 -13.38
CA GLY A 30 2.89 -16.38 -14.74
C GLY A 30 3.44 -15.11 -15.40
N LYS A 31 4.20 -14.27 -14.67
CA LYS A 31 4.86 -13.07 -15.24
C LYS A 31 5.97 -13.39 -16.25
N PRO A 32 6.19 -12.53 -17.25
CA PRO A 32 7.28 -12.68 -18.21
C PRO A 32 8.65 -12.81 -17.54
N ILE A 33 9.48 -13.73 -18.05
CA ILE A 33 10.82 -13.99 -17.53
C ILE A 33 11.72 -12.76 -17.57
N ARG A 34 11.44 -11.83 -18.48
CA ARG A 34 12.14 -10.54 -18.57
C ARG A 34 11.90 -9.70 -17.32
N GLU A 35 10.66 -9.62 -16.84
CA GLU A 35 10.31 -8.87 -15.62
C GLU A 35 10.94 -9.50 -14.39
N SER A 36 10.82 -10.83 -14.22
CA SER A 36 11.48 -11.53 -13.12
C SER A 36 12.99 -11.27 -13.11
N ARG A 37 13.64 -11.41 -14.27
CA ARG A 37 15.10 -11.27 -14.39
C ARG A 37 15.60 -9.85 -14.18
N ASP A 38 14.91 -8.86 -14.76
CA ASP A 38 15.42 -7.50 -14.88
C ASP A 38 14.91 -6.57 -13.76
N ILE A 39 13.79 -6.92 -13.10
CA ILE A 39 13.14 -6.11 -12.07
C ILE A 39 13.06 -6.83 -10.72
N ASP A 40 12.26 -7.89 -10.61
CA ASP A 40 11.94 -8.53 -9.32
C ASP A 40 13.18 -9.03 -8.57
N ILE A 41 13.99 -9.86 -9.23
CA ILE A 41 15.15 -10.48 -8.59
C ILE A 41 16.23 -9.44 -8.27
N PRO A 42 16.63 -8.53 -9.18
CA PRO A 42 17.57 -7.46 -8.86
C PRO A 42 17.12 -6.57 -7.71
N LEU A 43 15.84 -6.18 -7.66
CA LEU A 43 15.30 -5.38 -6.56
C LEU A 43 15.31 -6.16 -5.24
N ALA A 44 14.94 -7.44 -5.24
CA ALA A 44 15.01 -8.27 -4.04
C ALA A 44 16.46 -8.35 -3.50
N ILE A 45 17.43 -8.58 -4.38
CA ILE A 45 18.87 -8.58 -4.05
C ILE A 45 19.29 -7.21 -3.46
N ARG A 46 18.89 -6.12 -4.11
CA ARG A 46 19.17 -4.74 -3.68
C ARG A 46 18.62 -4.48 -2.28
N HIS A 47 17.43 -4.98 -1.95
CA HIS A 47 16.84 -4.87 -0.61
C HIS A 47 17.71 -5.54 0.46
N PHE A 48 18.16 -6.77 0.25
CA PHE A 48 19.04 -7.44 1.21
C PHE A 48 20.39 -6.73 1.37
N TYR A 49 21.01 -6.29 0.26
CA TYR A 49 22.26 -5.53 0.32
C TYR A 49 22.09 -4.21 1.09
N HIS A 50 21.05 -3.44 0.81
CA HIS A 50 20.80 -2.17 1.46
C HIS A 50 20.61 -2.35 2.98
N HIS A 51 19.76 -3.30 3.37
CA HIS A 51 19.41 -3.52 4.76
C HIS A 51 20.53 -4.19 5.56
N ALA A 52 21.49 -4.87 4.92
CA ALA A 52 22.71 -5.31 5.57
C ALA A 52 23.50 -4.13 6.19
N GLY A 53 23.56 -2.99 5.48
CA GLY A 53 24.18 -1.76 5.99
C GLY A 53 23.44 -1.22 7.22
N TRP A 54 22.11 -1.19 7.19
CA TRP A 54 21.31 -0.78 8.35
C TRP A 54 21.48 -1.70 9.55
N ALA A 55 21.63 -3.00 9.35
CA ALA A 55 21.93 -3.95 10.41
C ALA A 55 23.30 -3.68 11.08
N GLN A 56 24.26 -3.16 10.32
CA GLN A 56 25.58 -2.76 10.82
C GLN A 56 25.49 -1.46 11.64
N LEU A 57 24.68 -0.50 11.21
CA LEU A 57 24.56 0.83 11.81
C LEU A 57 23.52 0.91 12.93
N GLN A 58 22.71 -0.14 13.16
CA GLN A 58 21.51 -0.06 14.01
C GLN A 58 21.79 0.44 15.43
N GLU A 59 22.86 -0.02 16.08
CA GLU A 59 23.18 0.38 17.47
C GLU A 59 23.58 1.85 17.58
N GLN A 60 24.21 2.40 16.55
CA GLN A 60 24.63 3.80 16.47
C GLN A 60 23.44 4.70 16.11
N GLU A 61 22.75 4.39 15.02
CA GLU A 61 21.69 5.24 14.44
C GLU A 61 20.37 5.15 15.19
N PHE A 62 20.13 4.04 15.91
CA PHE A 62 18.88 3.77 16.63
C PHE A 62 19.15 3.36 18.09
N SER A 63 20.12 4.00 18.73
CA SER A 63 20.56 3.69 20.10
C SER A 63 19.44 3.71 21.16
N ASN A 64 18.41 4.54 20.96
CA ASN A 64 17.23 4.65 21.84
C ASN A 64 16.11 3.64 21.53
N TYR A 65 16.31 2.77 20.55
CA TYR A 65 15.31 1.80 20.10
C TYR A 65 15.80 0.37 20.27
N LYS A 66 14.85 -0.56 20.30
CA LYS A 66 15.08 -2.01 20.33
C LYS A 66 14.15 -2.72 19.34
N PRO A 67 14.48 -3.96 18.90
CA PRO A 67 13.60 -4.75 18.07
C PRO A 67 12.21 -4.90 18.70
N ILE A 68 11.19 -5.05 17.88
CA ILE A 68 9.83 -5.30 18.34
C ILE A 68 9.70 -6.69 18.95
N GLY A 69 10.30 -7.71 18.32
CA GLY A 69 10.22 -9.11 18.74
C GLY A 69 9.93 -10.02 17.54
N VAL A 70 8.82 -10.75 17.59
CA VAL A 70 8.37 -11.64 16.51
C VAL A 70 7.45 -10.91 15.53
N ALA A 71 7.80 -10.90 14.25
CA ALA A 71 7.00 -10.32 13.18
C ALA A 71 6.28 -11.40 12.35
N ALA A 72 4.95 -11.35 12.34
CA ALA A 72 4.13 -12.03 11.35
C ALA A 72 4.13 -11.24 10.04
N GLN A 73 4.49 -11.89 8.95
CA GLN A 73 4.60 -11.27 7.64
C GLN A 73 3.76 -12.06 6.63
N ILE A 74 2.80 -11.39 6.02
CA ILE A 74 1.83 -12.00 5.10
C ILE A 74 1.84 -11.17 3.81
N VAL A 75 2.12 -11.82 2.68
CA VAL A 75 2.33 -11.14 1.39
C VAL A 75 1.36 -11.62 0.30
N PRO A 76 1.13 -10.80 -0.75
CA PRO A 76 0.34 -11.19 -1.89
C PRO A 76 1.18 -12.04 -2.87
N TRP A 77 0.54 -12.44 -3.96
CA TRP A 77 1.11 -13.33 -4.97
C TRP A 77 1.77 -12.62 -6.16
N ASN A 78 1.63 -11.30 -6.28
CA ASN A 78 1.98 -10.58 -7.50
C ASN A 78 3.48 -10.33 -7.70
N PHE A 79 4.23 -10.09 -6.63
CA PHE A 79 5.70 -10.04 -6.64
C PHE A 79 6.27 -10.92 -5.52
N PRO A 80 6.16 -12.25 -5.61
CA PRO A 80 6.40 -13.17 -4.49
C PRO A 80 7.73 -12.94 -3.75
N LEU A 81 8.86 -12.99 -4.46
CA LEU A 81 10.17 -12.84 -3.84
C LEU A 81 10.47 -11.39 -3.45
N LEU A 82 10.06 -10.42 -4.26
CA LEU A 82 10.29 -9.00 -3.95
C LEU A 82 9.52 -8.58 -2.69
N MET A 83 8.25 -9.01 -2.56
CA MET A 83 7.45 -8.80 -1.35
C MET A 83 8.06 -9.51 -0.15
N LEU A 84 8.61 -10.72 -0.33
CA LEU A 84 9.40 -11.38 0.70
C LEU A 84 10.59 -10.51 1.15
N ALA A 85 11.36 -9.97 0.20
CA ALA A 85 12.52 -9.12 0.51
C ALA A 85 12.11 -7.83 1.23
N TRP A 86 11.02 -7.17 0.81
CA TRP A 86 10.47 -5.98 1.46
C TRP A 86 10.10 -6.22 2.92
N LYS A 87 9.69 -7.44 3.27
CA LYS A 87 9.30 -7.81 4.63
C LYS A 87 10.50 -8.29 5.45
N ILE A 88 11.24 -9.29 4.96
CA ILE A 88 12.27 -9.99 5.73
C ILE A 88 13.50 -9.12 5.96
N ALA A 89 13.97 -8.40 4.92
CA ALA A 89 15.22 -7.64 4.99
C ALA A 89 15.22 -6.57 6.11
N PRO A 90 14.24 -5.65 6.21
CA PRO A 90 14.20 -4.67 7.29
C PRO A 90 13.96 -5.31 8.66
N ALA A 91 13.11 -6.35 8.75
CA ALA A 91 12.83 -7.04 10.00
C ALA A 91 14.10 -7.65 10.61
N MET A 92 14.84 -8.43 9.81
CA MET A 92 16.12 -9.01 10.21
C MET A 92 17.16 -7.94 10.53
N ALA A 93 17.24 -6.87 9.72
CA ALA A 93 18.21 -5.81 9.96
C ALA A 93 18.02 -5.17 11.34
N MET A 94 16.76 -4.91 11.70
CA MET A 94 16.36 -4.37 12.99
C MET A 94 16.31 -5.39 14.12
N GLY A 95 16.74 -6.64 13.88
CA GLY A 95 16.94 -7.66 14.92
C GLY A 95 15.68 -8.40 15.35
N ASN A 96 14.66 -8.47 14.49
CA ASN A 96 13.43 -9.22 14.74
C ASN A 96 13.55 -10.64 14.20
N THR A 97 12.75 -11.56 14.76
CA THR A 97 12.50 -12.88 14.17
C THR A 97 11.18 -12.87 13.41
N ILE A 98 11.04 -13.78 12.45
CA ILE A 98 10.00 -13.70 11.44
C ILE A 98 9.25 -15.02 11.33
N VAL A 99 7.92 -14.92 11.26
CA VAL A 99 7.06 -15.97 10.72
C VAL A 99 6.41 -15.42 9.45
N PHE A 100 6.83 -15.95 8.31
CA PHE A 100 6.45 -15.48 6.99
C PHE A 100 5.48 -16.47 6.33
N LYS A 101 4.44 -15.93 5.70
CA LYS A 101 3.46 -16.71 4.93
C LYS A 101 3.33 -16.14 3.52
N SER A 102 3.82 -16.89 2.54
CA SER A 102 3.65 -16.59 1.11
C SER A 102 2.21 -16.84 0.67
N ALA A 103 1.79 -16.20 -0.42
CA ALA A 103 0.48 -16.47 -1.00
C ALA A 103 0.34 -17.93 -1.44
N GLU A 104 -0.89 -18.45 -1.44
CA GLU A 104 -1.17 -19.86 -1.79
C GLU A 104 -0.91 -20.14 -3.28
N GLN A 105 -1.03 -19.11 -4.11
CA GLN A 105 -0.78 -19.18 -5.55
C GLN A 105 0.71 -19.27 -5.88
N THR A 106 1.58 -18.67 -5.04
CA THR A 106 3.00 -18.47 -5.38
C THR A 106 3.97 -18.80 -4.23
N PRO A 107 4.03 -20.07 -3.77
CA PRO A 107 4.89 -20.46 -2.67
C PRO A 107 6.35 -20.78 -3.05
N ILE A 108 6.66 -21.01 -4.33
CA ILE A 108 7.89 -21.70 -4.75
C ILE A 108 9.14 -20.91 -4.39
N THR A 109 9.19 -19.61 -4.71
CA THR A 109 10.41 -18.82 -4.45
C THR A 109 10.60 -18.47 -2.98
N ALA A 110 9.53 -18.45 -2.18
CA ALA A 110 9.64 -18.39 -0.73
C ALA A 110 10.28 -19.67 -0.17
N MET A 111 9.88 -20.85 -0.65
CA MET A 111 10.50 -22.11 -0.24
C MET A 111 11.95 -22.24 -0.71
N PHE A 112 12.27 -21.75 -1.92
CA PHE A 112 13.65 -21.68 -2.38
C PHE A 112 14.48 -20.73 -1.51
N PHE A 113 13.93 -19.57 -1.12
CA PHE A 113 14.58 -18.66 -0.17
C PHE A 113 14.84 -19.32 1.19
N ALA A 114 13.93 -20.18 1.68
CA ALA A 114 14.16 -20.95 2.91
C ALA A 114 15.41 -21.85 2.81
N HIS A 115 15.66 -22.47 1.65
CA HIS A 115 16.89 -23.22 1.40
C HIS A 115 18.14 -22.30 1.38
N LEU A 116 18.02 -21.08 0.85
CA LEU A 116 19.11 -20.10 0.89
C LEU A 116 19.41 -19.59 2.31
N CYS A 117 18.42 -19.54 3.20
CA CYS A 117 18.64 -19.20 4.62
C CYS A 117 19.61 -20.15 5.32
N GLU A 118 19.51 -21.44 5.05
CA GLU A 118 20.44 -22.45 5.58
C GLU A 118 21.87 -22.19 5.10
N GLN A 119 22.06 -22.00 3.79
CA GLN A 119 23.38 -21.72 3.21
C GLN A 119 23.97 -20.38 3.67
N ALA A 120 23.13 -19.38 3.93
CA ALA A 120 23.55 -18.06 4.41
C ALA A 120 23.96 -18.04 5.89
N GLY A 121 23.75 -19.14 6.61
CA GLY A 121 23.99 -19.21 8.05
C GLY A 121 22.97 -18.42 8.86
N VAL A 122 21.71 -18.33 8.40
CA VAL A 122 20.62 -17.77 9.21
C VAL A 122 20.44 -18.64 10.46
N PRO A 123 20.53 -18.08 11.69
CA PRO A 123 20.34 -18.88 12.89
C PRO A 123 18.95 -19.52 12.95
N SER A 124 18.87 -20.72 13.53
CA SER A 124 17.62 -21.47 13.66
C SER A 124 16.53 -20.63 14.32
N GLY A 125 15.34 -20.59 13.71
CA GLY A 125 14.17 -19.87 14.21
C GLY A 125 14.14 -18.37 13.90
N VAL A 126 15.19 -17.78 13.30
CA VAL A 126 15.16 -16.35 12.92
C VAL A 126 14.22 -16.09 11.76
N VAL A 127 14.22 -16.96 10.76
CA VAL A 127 13.28 -16.95 9.64
C VAL A 127 12.52 -18.27 9.63
N ASN A 128 11.19 -18.20 9.67
CA ASN A 128 10.30 -19.36 9.61
C ASN A 128 9.29 -19.09 8.48
N ILE A 129 9.21 -19.99 7.50
CA ILE A 129 8.32 -19.83 6.34
C ILE A 129 7.27 -20.95 6.39
N VAL A 130 6.00 -20.56 6.29
CA VAL A 130 4.86 -21.47 6.30
C VAL A 130 3.94 -21.19 5.11
N ASN A 131 3.44 -22.25 4.47
CA ASN A 131 2.47 -22.14 3.39
C ASN A 131 1.05 -22.36 3.91
N GLY A 132 0.07 -21.84 3.18
CA GLY A 132 -1.35 -22.10 3.43
C GLY A 132 -2.26 -21.04 2.83
N ALA A 133 -3.58 -21.24 2.96
CA ALA A 133 -4.59 -20.32 2.46
C ALA A 133 -4.82 -19.13 3.40
N GLY A 134 -5.89 -18.37 3.18
CA GLY A 134 -6.25 -17.18 3.98
C GLY A 134 -6.44 -17.46 5.47
N ASN A 135 -6.97 -18.62 5.83
CA ASN A 135 -7.15 -19.05 7.23
C ASN A 135 -5.82 -19.12 8.01
N VAL A 136 -4.76 -19.66 7.38
CA VAL A 136 -3.41 -19.71 7.99
C VAL A 136 -2.88 -18.30 8.24
N GLY A 137 -3.09 -17.37 7.29
CA GLY A 137 -2.74 -15.97 7.46
C GLY A 137 -3.50 -15.30 8.62
N ALA A 138 -4.81 -15.56 8.74
CA ALA A 138 -5.63 -15.03 9.83
C ALA A 138 -5.20 -15.57 11.20
N SER A 139 -4.91 -16.87 11.30
CA SER A 139 -4.36 -17.48 12.52
C SER A 139 -3.02 -16.86 12.90
N LEU A 140 -2.14 -16.64 11.92
CA LEU A 140 -0.83 -16.02 12.15
C LEU A 140 -0.97 -14.57 12.64
N ALA A 141 -1.79 -13.74 11.98
CA ALA A 141 -1.99 -12.34 12.36
C ALA A 141 -2.56 -12.19 13.78
N SER A 142 -3.46 -13.08 14.18
CA SER A 142 -4.11 -13.07 15.50
C SER A 142 -3.30 -13.79 16.60
N HIS A 143 -2.20 -14.47 16.27
CA HIS A 143 -1.43 -15.29 17.21
C HIS A 143 -0.83 -14.48 18.38
N LYS A 144 -1.02 -14.94 19.63
CA LYS A 144 -0.60 -14.19 20.83
C LYS A 144 0.92 -14.02 20.97
N GLY A 145 1.71 -14.92 20.39
CA GLY A 145 3.18 -14.87 20.40
C GLY A 145 3.80 -13.94 19.35
N VAL A 146 3.00 -13.16 18.63
CA VAL A 146 3.46 -12.22 17.60
C VAL A 146 3.36 -10.79 18.12
N ASP A 147 4.43 -10.02 17.98
CA ASP A 147 4.51 -8.62 18.43
C ASP A 147 4.16 -7.61 17.32
N LYS A 148 4.37 -8.00 16.06
CA LYS A 148 4.09 -7.19 14.87
C LYS A 148 3.39 -7.98 13.79
N VAL A 149 2.40 -7.37 13.13
CA VAL A 149 1.86 -7.86 11.86
C VAL A 149 2.24 -6.88 10.75
N ALA A 150 2.84 -7.38 9.68
CA ALA A 150 3.06 -6.66 8.43
C ALA A 150 2.34 -7.40 7.31
N PHE A 151 1.33 -6.75 6.73
CA PHE A 151 0.50 -7.34 5.69
C PHE A 151 0.54 -6.50 4.42
N THR A 152 0.64 -7.18 3.28
CA THR A 152 0.36 -6.60 1.97
C THR A 152 -0.73 -7.41 1.29
N GLY A 153 -1.72 -6.74 0.69
CA GLY A 153 -2.82 -7.40 -0.02
C GLY A 153 -4.07 -6.55 -0.09
N SER A 154 -5.24 -7.18 -0.21
CA SER A 154 -6.49 -6.42 -0.43
C SER A 154 -6.90 -5.56 0.78
N THR A 155 -7.54 -4.43 0.51
CA THR A 155 -8.07 -3.53 1.56
C THR A 155 -9.09 -4.23 2.47
N ALA A 156 -9.91 -5.12 1.92
CA ALA A 156 -10.89 -5.89 2.70
C ALA A 156 -10.20 -6.76 3.76
N VAL A 157 -9.16 -7.51 3.38
CA VAL A 157 -8.39 -8.32 4.32
C VAL A 157 -7.62 -7.45 5.33
N GLY A 158 -7.06 -6.32 4.88
CA GLY A 158 -6.43 -5.34 5.77
C GLY A 158 -7.36 -4.85 6.88
N ARG A 159 -8.63 -4.55 6.56
CA ARG A 159 -9.66 -4.20 7.55
C ARG A 159 -9.90 -5.34 8.55
N SER A 160 -10.04 -6.58 8.06
CA SER A 160 -10.22 -7.75 8.93
C SER A 160 -9.02 -7.99 9.86
N ILE A 161 -7.79 -7.83 9.37
CA ILE A 161 -6.58 -7.92 10.19
C ILE A 161 -6.60 -6.82 11.26
N ARG A 162 -6.92 -5.58 10.90
CA ARG A 162 -7.00 -4.48 11.87
C ARG A 162 -8.04 -4.75 12.97
N GLN A 163 -9.20 -5.30 12.62
CA GLN A 163 -10.22 -5.68 13.59
C GLN A 163 -9.72 -6.80 14.51
N SER A 164 -9.15 -7.86 13.95
CA SER A 164 -8.67 -9.01 14.72
C SER A 164 -7.54 -8.67 15.69
N THR A 165 -6.70 -7.68 15.37
CA THR A 165 -5.54 -7.28 16.18
C THR A 165 -5.84 -6.19 17.22
N ALA A 166 -7.05 -5.61 17.20
CA ALA A 166 -7.43 -4.54 18.10
C ALA A 166 -7.33 -4.96 19.57
N GLY A 167 -6.72 -4.11 20.41
CA GLY A 167 -6.54 -4.37 21.85
C GLY A 167 -5.39 -5.30 22.22
N GLN A 168 -4.68 -5.89 21.24
CA GLN A 168 -3.58 -6.84 21.52
C GLN A 168 -2.20 -6.15 21.70
N GLY A 169 -2.11 -4.83 21.51
CA GLY A 169 -0.85 -4.08 21.64
C GLY A 169 0.18 -4.33 20.53
N LYS A 170 -0.17 -5.09 19.50
CA LYS A 170 0.71 -5.40 18.35
C LYS A 170 0.97 -4.15 17.51
N LYS A 171 2.19 -4.02 17.00
CA LYS A 171 2.45 -3.06 15.92
C LYS A 171 1.87 -3.60 14.62
N LEU A 172 1.30 -2.72 13.80
CA LEU A 172 0.63 -3.10 12.56
C LEU A 172 1.10 -2.21 11.42
N THR A 173 1.44 -2.81 10.28
CA THR A 173 1.61 -2.11 9.00
C THR A 173 0.78 -2.80 7.94
N LEU A 174 0.10 -2.00 7.12
CA LEU A 174 -0.80 -2.47 6.08
C LEU A 174 -0.45 -1.75 4.77
N GLU A 175 -0.02 -2.50 3.76
CA GLU A 175 0.13 -2.02 2.39
C GLU A 175 -1.01 -2.60 1.55
N LEU A 176 -1.98 -1.77 1.16
CA LEU A 176 -3.25 -2.22 0.60
C LEU A 176 -3.39 -1.82 -0.88
N GLY A 177 -4.60 -1.98 -1.42
CA GLY A 177 -4.89 -1.69 -2.82
C GLY A 177 -4.71 -0.23 -3.22
N GLY A 178 -4.68 -0.01 -4.53
CA GLY A 178 -4.54 1.32 -5.12
C GLY A 178 -5.27 1.46 -6.46
N LYS A 179 -5.69 2.69 -6.76
CA LYS A 179 -6.16 3.10 -8.09
C LYS A 179 -5.36 4.32 -8.54
N SER A 180 -4.05 4.10 -8.65
CA SER A 180 -3.04 5.16 -8.82
C SER A 180 -3.31 6.00 -10.06
N ALA A 181 -3.25 7.31 -9.88
CA ALA A 181 -3.50 8.27 -10.94
C ALA A 181 -2.24 8.46 -11.80
N PHE A 182 -2.41 8.45 -13.12
CA PHE A 182 -1.38 8.75 -14.10
C PHE A 182 -1.77 10.03 -14.82
N VAL A 183 -1.23 11.18 -14.39
CA VAL A 183 -1.66 12.51 -14.86
C VAL A 183 -0.76 12.99 -16.01
N VAL A 184 -1.35 13.24 -17.18
CA VAL A 184 -0.65 13.72 -18.38
C VAL A 184 -1.15 15.10 -18.78
N PHE A 185 -0.25 16.08 -18.71
CA PHE A 185 -0.53 17.45 -19.16
C PHE A 185 -0.23 17.64 -20.65
N GLU A 186 -0.75 18.72 -21.23
CA GLU A 186 -0.60 19.05 -22.65
C GLU A 186 0.85 19.28 -23.10
N ASP A 187 1.74 19.59 -22.16
CA ASP A 187 3.16 19.85 -22.38
C ASP A 187 4.05 18.67 -21.98
N ALA A 188 3.47 17.50 -21.72
CA ALA A 188 4.25 16.29 -21.48
C ALA A 188 4.90 15.80 -22.78
N ASP A 189 6.06 15.16 -22.66
CA ASP A 189 6.53 14.25 -23.71
C ASP A 189 5.54 13.08 -23.82
N LEU A 190 4.69 13.11 -24.85
CA LEU A 190 3.64 12.11 -25.05
C LEU A 190 4.22 10.74 -25.42
N ASP A 191 5.38 10.66 -26.05
CA ASP A 191 5.99 9.38 -26.41
C ASP A 191 6.60 8.73 -25.16
N ALA A 192 7.31 9.50 -24.33
CA ALA A 192 7.79 9.02 -23.03
C ALA A 192 6.64 8.65 -22.09
N ALA A 193 5.56 9.45 -22.05
CA ALA A 193 4.38 9.15 -21.24
C ALA A 193 3.68 7.86 -21.69
N VAL A 194 3.68 7.53 -22.99
CA VAL A 194 3.13 6.27 -23.50
C VAL A 194 3.97 5.09 -23.05
N GLU A 195 5.29 5.13 -23.18
CA GLU A 195 6.14 4.02 -22.69
C GLU A 195 6.07 3.88 -21.16
N GLY A 196 6.10 4.99 -20.43
CA GLY A 196 5.92 4.98 -18.97
C GLY A 196 4.55 4.46 -18.54
N LEU A 197 3.50 4.71 -19.31
CA LEU A 197 2.18 4.13 -19.08
C LEU A 197 2.19 2.63 -19.35
N VAL A 198 2.87 2.18 -20.42
CA VAL A 198 3.05 0.76 -20.71
C VAL A 198 3.68 0.01 -19.54
N ASP A 199 4.79 0.55 -19.04
CA ASP A 199 5.53 0.02 -17.89
C ASP A 199 4.78 0.20 -16.56
N SER A 200 3.67 0.95 -16.55
CA SER A 200 2.86 1.19 -15.34
C SER A 200 1.68 0.23 -15.17
N ILE A 201 1.00 -0.16 -16.25
CA ILE A 201 -0.28 -0.91 -16.19
C ILE A 201 -0.22 -2.25 -16.92
N TRP A 202 0.70 -2.43 -17.87
CA TRP A 202 0.89 -3.72 -18.52
C TRP A 202 2.10 -4.48 -17.97
N PHE A 203 3.00 -3.79 -17.26
CA PHE A 203 3.98 -4.44 -16.37
C PHE A 203 3.28 -5.37 -15.38
N ASN A 204 3.78 -6.60 -15.25
CA ASN A 204 3.24 -7.66 -14.40
C ASN A 204 1.71 -7.84 -14.59
N GLN A 205 1.27 -7.74 -15.85
CA GLN A 205 -0.13 -7.89 -16.28
C GLN A 205 -1.10 -6.97 -15.51
N GLY A 206 -0.62 -5.81 -15.03
CA GLY A 206 -1.42 -4.88 -14.23
C GLY A 206 -1.75 -5.36 -12.82
N GLU A 207 -1.19 -6.49 -12.40
CA GLU A 207 -1.28 -7.05 -11.04
C GLU A 207 -0.30 -6.30 -10.11
N VAL A 208 -0.37 -4.98 -10.09
CA VAL A 208 0.54 -4.08 -9.37
C VAL A 208 -0.28 -3.11 -8.55
N CYS A 209 -0.05 -3.05 -7.24
CA CYS A 209 -0.83 -2.20 -6.32
C CYS A 209 -0.75 -0.71 -6.68
N CYS A 210 0.36 -0.27 -7.26
CA CYS A 210 0.60 1.11 -7.68
C CYS A 210 0.43 1.33 -9.18
N ALA A 211 -0.16 0.39 -9.93
CA ALA A 211 -0.31 0.50 -11.37
C ALA A 211 -0.93 1.84 -11.80
N GLY A 212 -0.45 2.42 -12.89
CA GLY A 212 -0.98 3.63 -13.55
C GLY A 212 -2.34 3.42 -14.21
N SER A 213 -3.20 2.62 -13.57
CA SER A 213 -4.47 2.08 -14.04
C SER A 213 -5.57 3.12 -14.24
N ARG A 214 -5.36 4.37 -13.81
CA ARG A 214 -6.30 5.48 -14.00
C ARG A 214 -5.57 6.65 -14.66
N LEU A 215 -5.63 6.69 -15.98
CA LEU A 215 -5.07 7.74 -16.82
C LEU A 215 -5.96 8.99 -16.77
N LEU A 216 -5.37 10.12 -16.42
CA LEU A 216 -5.99 11.44 -16.46
C LEU A 216 -5.25 12.27 -17.51
N VAL A 217 -5.91 12.66 -18.59
CA VAL A 217 -5.26 13.36 -19.73
C VAL A 217 -5.85 14.74 -19.92
N GLN A 218 -5.01 15.74 -20.17
CA GLN A 218 -5.49 17.06 -20.51
C GLN A 218 -6.17 17.04 -21.89
N ALA A 219 -7.39 17.60 -21.99
CA ALA A 219 -8.29 17.47 -23.14
C ALA A 219 -7.64 17.82 -24.50
N LYS A 220 -6.68 18.75 -24.53
CA LYS A 220 -6.00 19.18 -25.76
C LYS A 220 -5.14 18.09 -26.43
N VAL A 221 -4.68 17.09 -25.67
CA VAL A 221 -3.76 16.05 -26.17
C VAL A 221 -4.37 14.65 -26.11
N VAL A 222 -5.63 14.50 -25.68
CA VAL A 222 -6.28 13.20 -25.46
C VAL A 222 -6.30 12.32 -26.71
N ASP A 223 -6.76 12.84 -27.85
CA ASP A 223 -6.87 12.06 -29.09
C ASP A 223 -5.51 11.56 -29.57
N LYS A 224 -4.50 12.45 -29.51
CA LYS A 224 -3.12 12.13 -29.89
C LYS A 224 -2.53 11.06 -28.98
N LEU A 225 -2.74 11.19 -27.66
CA LEU A 225 -2.22 10.24 -26.68
C LEU A 225 -2.93 8.89 -26.81
N HIS A 226 -4.25 8.85 -26.90
CA HIS A 226 -5.03 7.61 -27.09
C HIS A 226 -4.63 6.87 -28.37
N ALA A 227 -4.43 7.59 -29.48
CA ALA A 227 -3.95 6.97 -30.72
C ALA A 227 -2.56 6.34 -30.55
N LYS A 228 -1.63 7.02 -29.87
CA LYS A 228 -0.30 6.47 -29.55
C LYS A 228 -0.39 5.25 -28.63
N ILE A 229 -1.23 5.30 -27.58
CA ILE A 229 -1.47 4.17 -26.67
C ILE A 229 -2.00 2.97 -27.45
N LYS A 230 -3.09 3.12 -28.22
CA LYS A 230 -3.70 2.05 -29.02
C LYS A 230 -2.67 1.39 -29.95
N LYS A 231 -1.87 2.20 -30.66
CA LYS A 231 -0.78 1.71 -31.53
C LYS A 231 0.31 0.97 -30.74
N ARG A 232 0.62 1.43 -29.53
CA ARG A 232 1.68 0.84 -28.70
C ARG A 232 1.27 -0.49 -28.08
N ILE A 233 0.03 -0.61 -27.61
CA ILE A 233 -0.46 -1.86 -27.00
C ILE A 233 -0.66 -2.97 -28.04
N GLN A 234 -0.96 -2.64 -29.29
CA GLN A 234 -0.94 -3.58 -30.44
C GLN A 234 0.42 -4.23 -30.70
N LYS A 235 1.50 -3.66 -30.17
CA LYS A 235 2.85 -4.24 -30.30
C LYS A 235 3.24 -5.14 -29.13
N LEU A 236 2.43 -5.19 -28.07
CA LEU A 236 2.71 -6.04 -26.91
C LEU A 236 2.48 -7.50 -27.29
N ARG A 237 3.49 -8.33 -27.03
CA ARG A 237 3.40 -9.79 -27.26
C ARG A 237 2.80 -10.47 -26.04
N LEU A 238 1.55 -10.91 -26.18
CA LEU A 238 0.89 -11.81 -25.25
C LEU A 238 1.33 -13.24 -25.55
N GLY A 239 1.84 -13.98 -24.57
CA GLY A 239 2.31 -15.34 -24.83
C GLY A 239 2.98 -16.03 -23.66
N LEU A 240 3.71 -17.11 -23.97
CA LEU A 240 4.35 -17.97 -22.98
C LEU A 240 5.32 -17.15 -22.09
N PRO A 241 5.15 -17.16 -20.76
CA PRO A 241 5.95 -16.30 -19.87
C PRO A 241 7.47 -16.57 -19.92
N LEU A 242 7.88 -17.80 -20.25
CA LEU A 242 9.29 -18.18 -20.37
C LEU A 242 9.96 -17.75 -21.68
N ASP A 243 9.19 -17.33 -22.69
CA ASP A 243 9.78 -16.68 -23.84
C ASP A 243 10.24 -15.27 -23.44
N LYS A 244 11.54 -15.00 -23.64
CA LYS A 244 12.17 -13.69 -23.37
C LYS A 244 11.57 -12.57 -24.21
N SER A 245 10.89 -12.94 -25.28
CA SER A 245 10.22 -12.04 -26.20
C SER A 245 8.84 -11.61 -25.69
N THR A 246 8.19 -12.40 -24.84
CA THR A 246 6.88 -12.07 -24.25
C THR A 246 6.92 -10.77 -23.46
N ASP A 247 5.91 -9.92 -23.68
CA ASP A 247 5.69 -8.68 -22.93
C ASP A 247 4.56 -8.85 -21.90
N LEU A 248 3.58 -9.71 -22.19
CA LEU A 248 2.47 -10.02 -21.30
C LEU A 248 2.35 -11.53 -21.10
N GLY A 249 2.50 -11.95 -19.85
CA GLY A 249 2.31 -13.34 -19.43
C GLY A 249 0.85 -13.65 -19.11
N SER A 250 0.64 -14.72 -18.34
CA SER A 250 -0.69 -15.10 -17.85
C SER A 250 -0.98 -14.44 -16.51
N LEU A 251 -2.23 -14.08 -16.25
CA LEU A 251 -2.68 -13.80 -14.89
C LEU A 251 -2.44 -15.02 -13.99
N VAL A 252 -2.22 -14.77 -12.71
CA VAL A 252 -1.77 -15.81 -11.76
C VAL A 252 -2.70 -17.02 -11.65
N SER A 253 -4.00 -16.85 -11.93
CA SER A 253 -5.00 -17.91 -11.78
C SER A 253 -6.27 -17.67 -12.58
N GLN A 254 -7.04 -18.74 -12.81
CA GLN A 254 -8.36 -18.67 -13.43
C GLN A 254 -9.33 -17.79 -12.63
N THR A 255 -9.23 -17.83 -11.29
CA THR A 255 -10.04 -16.96 -10.41
C THR A 255 -9.72 -15.49 -10.65
N GLN A 256 -8.45 -15.15 -10.82
CA GLN A 256 -8.05 -13.77 -11.11
C GLN A 256 -8.52 -13.34 -12.50
N TYR A 257 -8.38 -14.20 -13.52
CA TYR A 257 -8.92 -13.96 -14.85
C TYR A 257 -10.43 -13.66 -14.81
N GLN A 258 -11.21 -14.54 -14.17
CA GLN A 258 -12.67 -14.38 -14.07
C GLN A 258 -13.06 -13.12 -13.32
N ARG A 259 -12.32 -12.76 -12.27
CA ARG A 259 -12.55 -11.52 -11.52
C ARG A 259 -12.34 -10.29 -12.40
N VAL A 260 -11.23 -10.23 -13.12
CA VAL A 260 -10.91 -9.09 -14.02
C VAL A 260 -11.97 -9.00 -15.12
N ASP A 261 -12.28 -10.11 -15.79
CA ASP A 261 -13.30 -10.16 -16.84
C ASP A 261 -14.67 -9.71 -16.32
N GLN A 262 -15.15 -10.27 -15.21
CA GLN A 262 -16.43 -9.89 -14.61
C GLN A 262 -16.49 -8.40 -14.27
N MET A 263 -15.42 -7.84 -13.69
CA MET A 263 -15.36 -6.41 -13.39
C MET A 263 -15.47 -5.56 -14.65
N VAL A 264 -14.73 -5.91 -15.71
CA VAL A 264 -14.77 -5.19 -16.99
C VAL A 264 -16.16 -5.29 -17.61
N GLN A 265 -16.74 -6.49 -17.72
CA GLN A 265 -18.07 -6.69 -18.30
C GLN A 265 -19.16 -5.93 -17.53
N GLN A 266 -19.14 -5.96 -16.19
CA GLN A 266 -20.07 -5.18 -15.37
C GLN A 266 -19.85 -3.67 -15.49
N GLY A 267 -18.59 -3.25 -15.60
CA GLY A 267 -18.23 -1.87 -15.83
C GLY A 267 -18.82 -1.33 -17.14
N LEU A 268 -18.67 -2.07 -18.24
CA LEU A 268 -19.15 -1.66 -19.57
C LEU A 268 -20.69 -1.53 -19.66
N GLN A 269 -21.44 -2.14 -18.74
CA GLN A 269 -22.89 -1.90 -18.62
C GLN A 269 -23.22 -0.46 -18.19
N HIS A 270 -22.27 0.27 -17.62
CA HIS A 270 -22.39 1.68 -17.22
C HIS A 270 -21.85 2.65 -18.27
N GLY A 271 -21.48 2.16 -19.46
CA GLY A 271 -20.89 2.93 -20.55
C GLY A 271 -19.38 2.72 -20.70
N GLY A 272 -18.76 3.56 -21.53
CA GLY A 272 -17.36 3.46 -21.90
C GLY A 272 -17.10 2.64 -23.17
N GLU A 273 -15.97 2.90 -23.80
CA GLU A 273 -15.54 2.23 -25.02
C GLU A 273 -14.32 1.36 -24.73
N LEU A 274 -14.45 0.04 -24.96
CA LEU A 274 -13.36 -0.91 -24.81
C LEU A 274 -12.55 -1.02 -26.10
N PHE A 275 -11.24 -0.85 -25.99
CA PHE A 275 -10.28 -1.25 -27.00
C PHE A 275 -9.36 -2.34 -26.44
N GLN A 276 -9.25 -3.46 -27.17
CA GLN A 276 -8.35 -4.56 -26.86
C GLN A 276 -7.46 -4.86 -28.06
N ALA A 277 -6.19 -5.14 -27.77
CA ALA A 277 -5.17 -5.42 -28.78
C ALA A 277 -4.87 -6.93 -28.94
N TYR A 278 -5.91 -7.76 -28.94
CA TYR A 278 -5.82 -9.19 -29.22
C TYR A 278 -7.20 -9.74 -29.61
N ASP A 279 -7.26 -10.55 -30.66
CA ASP A 279 -8.48 -11.10 -31.28
C ASP A 279 -8.62 -12.63 -31.12
N GLY A 280 -7.64 -13.29 -30.51
CA GLY A 280 -7.62 -14.74 -30.33
C GLY A 280 -8.22 -15.23 -29.00
N GLN A 281 -8.77 -16.44 -28.99
CA GLN A 281 -8.90 -17.22 -27.76
C GLN A 281 -7.55 -17.87 -27.45
N SER A 282 -6.98 -17.56 -26.29
CA SER A 282 -5.80 -18.26 -25.78
C SER A 282 -6.23 -19.32 -24.77
N ASP A 283 -5.69 -20.54 -24.89
CA ASP A 283 -5.79 -21.52 -23.80
C ASP A 283 -4.98 -21.01 -22.60
N GLY A 284 -5.65 -20.68 -21.50
CA GLY A 284 -5.04 -20.23 -20.23
C GLY A 284 -5.50 -18.85 -19.76
N ASN A 285 -4.83 -18.31 -18.73
CA ASN A 285 -5.24 -17.08 -18.06
C ASN A 285 -4.68 -15.81 -18.73
N TYR A 286 -4.58 -15.75 -20.05
CA TYR A 286 -4.01 -14.59 -20.75
C TYR A 286 -5.10 -13.54 -21.00
N TYR A 287 -5.04 -12.44 -20.24
CA TYR A 287 -6.00 -11.36 -20.38
C TYR A 287 -5.45 -10.28 -21.33
N PRO A 288 -6.22 -9.86 -22.35
CA PRO A 288 -5.71 -8.93 -23.36
C PRO A 288 -5.47 -7.52 -22.79
N PRO A 289 -4.42 -6.82 -23.25
CA PRO A 289 -4.20 -5.44 -22.87
C PRO A 289 -5.39 -4.57 -23.29
N SER A 290 -6.03 -3.95 -22.30
CA SER A 290 -7.32 -3.29 -22.46
C SER A 290 -7.23 -1.80 -22.12
N LEU A 291 -7.81 -0.95 -22.96
CA LEU A 291 -8.02 0.48 -22.70
C LEU A 291 -9.52 0.77 -22.73
N ILE A 292 -10.03 1.41 -21.69
CA ILE A 292 -11.43 1.85 -21.59
C ILE A 292 -11.46 3.38 -21.55
N THR A 293 -12.12 3.97 -22.55
CA THR A 293 -12.31 5.43 -22.71
C THR A 293 -13.78 5.81 -22.54
N GLU A 294 -14.12 7.09 -22.69
CA GLU A 294 -15.50 7.60 -22.58
C GLU A 294 -16.17 7.27 -21.23
N ILE A 295 -15.41 7.39 -20.14
CA ILE A 295 -15.93 7.27 -18.78
C ILE A 295 -15.69 8.52 -17.96
N ASP A 296 -16.55 8.75 -16.96
CA ASP A 296 -16.41 9.82 -15.98
C ASP A 296 -15.92 9.31 -14.62
N ALA A 297 -15.68 10.23 -13.69
CA ALA A 297 -15.13 9.92 -12.38
C ALA A 297 -16.05 9.07 -11.49
N SER A 298 -17.37 9.03 -11.74
CA SER A 298 -18.31 8.19 -10.99
C SER A 298 -18.36 6.75 -11.50
N HIS A 299 -17.78 6.47 -12.66
CA HIS A 299 -17.79 5.14 -13.27
C HIS A 299 -17.13 4.09 -12.35
N PRO A 300 -17.73 2.89 -12.14
CA PRO A 300 -17.19 1.89 -11.21
C PRO A 300 -15.72 1.52 -11.48
N LEU A 301 -15.35 1.37 -12.75
CA LEU A 301 -13.96 1.05 -13.15
C LEU A 301 -12.95 2.19 -12.88
N ALA A 302 -13.42 3.43 -12.66
CA ALA A 302 -12.58 4.55 -12.24
C ALA A 302 -12.36 4.58 -10.72
N GLN A 303 -13.22 3.91 -9.94
CA GLN A 303 -13.21 3.92 -8.47
C GLN A 303 -12.61 2.64 -7.86
N GLU A 304 -12.88 1.50 -8.48
CA GLU A 304 -12.48 0.18 -7.99
C GLU A 304 -11.16 -0.30 -8.58
N GLU A 305 -10.36 -1.01 -7.77
CA GLU A 305 -9.12 -1.65 -8.22
C GLU A 305 -9.43 -2.93 -9.01
N ILE A 306 -9.04 -2.95 -10.27
CA ILE A 306 -9.30 -4.08 -11.20
C ILE A 306 -8.27 -5.19 -11.00
N PHE A 307 -6.99 -4.83 -10.83
CA PHE A 307 -5.86 -5.76 -10.64
C PHE A 307 -5.66 -6.71 -11.83
N GLY A 308 -5.56 -6.13 -13.03
CA GLY A 308 -5.33 -6.80 -14.31
C GLY A 308 -4.92 -5.76 -15.36
N PRO A 309 -4.64 -6.15 -16.62
CA PRO A 309 -4.00 -5.30 -17.62
C PRO A 309 -5.00 -4.36 -18.30
N VAL A 310 -5.75 -3.62 -17.47
CA VAL A 310 -6.89 -2.77 -17.85
C VAL A 310 -6.63 -1.33 -17.42
N LEU A 311 -6.47 -0.47 -18.41
CA LEU A 311 -6.35 0.97 -18.22
C LEU A 311 -7.71 1.63 -18.40
N VAL A 312 -8.07 2.54 -17.48
CA VAL A 312 -9.19 3.45 -17.68
C VAL A 312 -8.69 4.86 -17.90
N SER A 313 -9.30 5.60 -18.82
CA SER A 313 -8.92 6.97 -19.16
C SER A 313 -10.05 7.95 -18.92
N MET A 314 -9.72 9.08 -18.32
CA MET A 314 -10.59 10.25 -18.17
C MET A 314 -9.86 11.52 -18.59
N THR A 315 -10.61 12.55 -18.96
CA THR A 315 -10.04 13.84 -19.35
C THR A 315 -10.17 14.89 -18.25
N PHE A 316 -9.28 15.87 -18.25
CA PHE A 316 -9.41 17.12 -17.49
C PHE A 316 -9.08 18.33 -18.38
N ARG A 317 -9.51 19.52 -17.99
CA ARG A 317 -9.24 20.78 -18.69
C ARG A 317 -8.20 21.63 -17.97
N THR A 318 -8.23 21.64 -16.64
CA THR A 318 -7.37 22.49 -15.81
C THR A 318 -6.52 21.69 -14.82
N GLN A 319 -5.41 22.28 -14.38
CA GLN A 319 -4.54 21.71 -13.36
C GLN A 319 -5.27 21.43 -12.03
N THR A 320 -6.14 22.35 -11.60
CA THR A 320 -6.97 22.18 -10.39
C THR A 320 -7.91 20.98 -10.52
N GLU A 321 -8.52 20.81 -11.69
CA GLU A 321 -9.38 19.66 -11.99
C GLU A 321 -8.59 18.35 -12.00
N ALA A 322 -7.39 18.33 -12.58
CA ALA A 322 -6.51 17.16 -12.56
C ALA A 322 -6.22 16.69 -11.13
N VAL A 323 -5.88 17.64 -10.24
CA VAL A 323 -5.65 17.36 -8.81
C VAL A 323 -6.92 16.85 -8.13
N ALA A 324 -8.08 17.46 -8.41
CA ALA A 324 -9.35 17.03 -7.84
C ALA A 324 -9.72 15.60 -8.27
N LEU A 325 -9.60 15.28 -9.56
CA LEU A 325 -9.87 13.95 -10.10
C LEU A 325 -8.89 12.90 -9.58
N ALA A 326 -7.59 13.22 -9.54
CA ALA A 326 -6.57 12.32 -8.99
C ALA A 326 -6.86 12.00 -7.52
N ASN A 327 -7.28 13.00 -6.73
CA ASN A 327 -7.60 12.83 -5.32
C ASN A 327 -8.99 12.24 -5.05
N ASN A 328 -9.87 12.20 -6.06
CA ASN A 328 -11.20 11.59 -6.01
C ASN A 328 -11.09 10.06 -6.12
N SER A 329 -10.49 9.48 -5.08
CA SER A 329 -10.41 8.05 -4.84
C SER A 329 -10.30 7.84 -3.33
N ARG A 330 -10.85 6.75 -2.82
CA ARG A 330 -10.64 6.33 -1.42
C ARG A 330 -9.21 5.86 -1.15
N TYR A 331 -8.48 5.51 -2.21
CA TYR A 331 -7.08 5.10 -2.16
C TYR A 331 -6.13 6.30 -2.12
N GLY A 332 -4.86 6.00 -1.86
CA GLY A 332 -3.76 6.98 -1.80
C GLY A 332 -2.41 6.30 -1.73
N LEU A 333 -2.12 5.40 -2.68
CA LEU A 333 -0.87 4.64 -2.69
C LEU A 333 0.23 5.37 -3.47
N ALA A 334 0.12 5.38 -4.81
CA ALA A 334 1.04 6.08 -5.68
C ALA A 334 0.32 6.99 -6.70
N ALA A 335 1.06 7.89 -7.33
CA ALA A 335 0.62 8.64 -8.51
C ALA A 335 1.82 9.04 -9.39
N SER A 336 1.58 9.42 -10.64
CA SER A 336 2.59 10.07 -11.47
C SER A 336 2.07 11.34 -12.15
N VAL A 337 2.98 12.29 -12.36
CA VAL A 337 2.73 13.56 -13.05
C VAL A 337 3.67 13.66 -14.24
N TRP A 338 3.11 13.89 -15.43
CA TRP A 338 3.84 14.02 -16.68
C TRP A 338 3.68 15.43 -17.25
N SER A 339 4.78 16.16 -17.30
CA SER A 339 4.88 17.53 -17.83
C SER A 339 6.35 17.92 -18.01
N GLU A 340 6.69 18.58 -19.12
CA GLU A 340 8.03 19.15 -19.32
C GLU A 340 8.23 20.48 -18.56
N ASN A 341 7.17 21.02 -17.96
CA ASN A 341 7.25 22.24 -17.16
C ASN A 341 7.51 21.91 -15.68
N ILE A 342 8.70 22.26 -15.21
CA ILE A 342 9.12 22.05 -13.82
C ILE A 342 8.20 22.69 -12.79
N ASN A 343 7.69 23.89 -13.04
CA ASN A 343 6.81 24.59 -12.10
C ASN A 343 5.48 23.85 -11.97
N ARG A 344 4.94 23.36 -13.08
CA ARG A 344 3.72 22.56 -13.09
C ARG A 344 3.91 21.25 -12.33
N ALA A 345 4.95 20.51 -12.67
CA ALA A 345 5.23 19.22 -12.04
C ALA A 345 5.39 19.36 -10.51
N MET A 346 6.19 20.34 -10.09
CA MET A 346 6.48 20.60 -8.67
C MET A 346 5.31 21.24 -7.90
N ASP A 347 4.38 21.92 -8.58
CA ASP A 347 3.15 22.43 -7.96
C ASP A 347 2.08 21.34 -7.80
N VAL A 348 1.94 20.46 -8.80
CA VAL A 348 0.92 19.41 -8.80
C VAL A 348 1.28 18.27 -7.86
N ALA A 349 2.54 17.80 -7.90
CA ALA A 349 2.99 16.67 -7.10
C ALA A 349 2.59 16.77 -5.62
N PRO A 350 2.95 17.80 -4.84
CA PRO A 350 2.61 17.86 -3.41
C PRO A 350 1.10 17.95 -3.12
N LYS A 351 0.27 18.25 -4.12
CA LYS A 351 -1.20 18.32 -3.97
C LYS A 351 -1.87 16.96 -4.16
N LEU A 352 -1.17 15.96 -4.69
CA LEU A 352 -1.70 14.60 -4.84
C LEU A 352 -1.62 13.86 -3.49
N LYS A 353 -2.74 13.27 -3.08
CA LYS A 353 -2.88 12.55 -1.81
C LYS A 353 -2.47 11.09 -2.00
N ALA A 354 -1.19 10.88 -2.24
CA ALA A 354 -0.55 9.57 -2.38
C ALA A 354 0.71 9.50 -1.51
N GLY A 355 1.15 8.28 -1.17
CA GLY A 355 2.37 8.09 -0.42
C GLY A 355 3.64 8.17 -1.27
N VAL A 356 3.54 7.88 -2.57
CA VAL A 356 4.63 7.98 -3.54
C VAL A 356 4.16 8.74 -4.78
N ILE A 357 5.00 9.65 -5.27
CA ILE A 357 4.71 10.45 -6.46
C ILE A 357 5.93 10.44 -7.37
N TRP A 358 5.72 10.00 -8.60
CA TRP A 358 6.75 10.02 -9.64
C TRP A 358 6.51 11.18 -10.60
N ILE A 359 7.59 11.86 -11.01
CA ILE A 359 7.55 12.93 -12.02
C ILE A 359 8.24 12.39 -13.27
N ASN A 360 7.54 12.43 -14.41
CA ASN A 360 8.02 11.95 -15.72
C ASN A 360 8.58 10.51 -15.71
N CYS A 361 8.08 9.69 -14.79
CA CYS A 361 8.33 8.25 -14.70
C CYS A 361 7.21 7.58 -13.89
N HIS A 362 7.26 6.26 -13.79
CA HIS A 362 6.36 5.47 -12.96
C HIS A 362 7.07 4.19 -12.48
N ASN A 363 6.59 3.55 -11.41
CA ASN A 363 7.12 2.27 -10.91
C ASN A 363 8.63 2.27 -10.63
N GLN A 364 9.18 3.39 -10.17
CA GLN A 364 10.58 3.46 -9.76
C GLN A 364 10.71 3.08 -8.28
N PHE A 365 11.45 2.01 -8.01
CA PHE A 365 11.67 1.45 -6.68
C PHE A 365 13.15 1.38 -6.35
N ASP A 366 13.50 1.72 -5.11
CA ASP A 366 14.80 1.39 -4.53
C ASP A 366 14.64 1.10 -3.04
N ALA A 367 15.52 0.24 -2.52
CA ALA A 367 15.51 -0.14 -1.12
C ALA A 367 15.69 1.05 -0.15
N SER A 368 16.26 2.17 -0.60
CA SER A 368 16.43 3.38 0.22
C SER A 368 15.25 4.33 0.21
N CYS A 369 14.20 4.06 -0.59
CA CYS A 369 13.03 4.93 -0.69
C CYS A 369 11.85 4.30 0.05
N GLY A 370 11.30 5.01 1.04
CA GLY A 370 10.11 4.56 1.75
C GLY A 370 8.87 4.56 0.84
N PHE A 371 8.27 3.40 0.63
CA PHE A 371 7.02 3.21 -0.08
C PHE A 371 5.89 2.92 0.92
N GLY A 372 4.70 3.48 0.70
CA GLY A 372 3.50 3.00 1.39
C GLY A 372 2.31 3.92 1.33
N GLY A 373 1.12 3.41 1.62
CA GLY A 373 -0.14 4.11 1.40
C GLY A 373 -0.53 5.19 2.41
N VAL A 374 -1.56 5.95 2.05
CA VAL A 374 -2.45 6.71 2.94
C VAL A 374 -3.91 6.34 2.66
N ARG A 375 -4.85 6.82 3.49
CA ARG A 375 -6.30 6.54 3.35
C ARG A 375 -6.57 5.03 3.39
N GLU A 376 -7.33 4.48 2.44
CA GLU A 376 -7.66 3.06 2.38
C GLU A 376 -6.56 2.19 1.73
N SER A 377 -5.47 2.82 1.27
CA SER A 377 -4.26 2.11 0.82
C SER A 377 -3.36 1.68 1.98
N GLY A 378 -3.77 1.97 3.23
CA GLY A 378 -3.11 1.48 4.43
C GLY A 378 -2.20 2.50 5.11
N PHE A 379 -1.23 2.02 5.87
CA PHE A 379 -0.32 2.82 6.69
C PHE A 379 0.94 2.05 7.08
N GLY A 380 1.99 2.80 7.41
CA GLY A 380 3.35 2.29 7.51
C GLY A 380 4.15 2.67 6.26
N ARG A 381 5.45 2.39 6.30
CA ARG A 381 6.33 2.48 5.12
C ARG A 381 7.23 1.26 5.07
N GLU A 382 7.57 0.83 3.87
CA GLU A 382 8.54 -0.23 3.58
C GLU A 382 9.67 0.34 2.73
N GLY A 383 10.92 -0.03 3.05
CA GLY A 383 12.10 0.60 2.48
C GLY A 383 12.51 1.91 3.18
N GLY A 384 13.71 2.39 2.85
CA GLY A 384 14.30 3.59 3.43
C GLY A 384 14.60 3.50 4.92
N LYS A 385 15.02 4.63 5.51
CA LYS A 385 15.21 4.74 6.96
C LYS A 385 13.86 4.72 7.68
N GLU A 386 12.84 5.22 7.00
CA GLU A 386 11.45 5.35 7.46
C GLU A 386 10.85 3.99 7.79
N GLY A 387 11.01 3.00 6.91
CA GLY A 387 10.48 1.66 7.12
C GLY A 387 11.16 0.86 8.24
N LEU A 388 12.37 1.26 8.67
CA LEU A 388 13.06 0.61 9.79
C LEU A 388 12.36 0.87 11.12
N PHE A 389 11.78 2.06 11.29
CA PHE A 389 11.01 2.38 12.49
C PHE A 389 9.83 1.43 12.66
N GLU A 390 9.27 0.88 11.58
CA GLU A 390 8.18 -0.11 11.64
C GLU A 390 8.57 -1.42 12.31
N TYR A 391 9.86 -1.67 12.51
CA TYR A 391 10.43 -2.87 13.13
C TYR A 391 11.14 -2.58 14.47
N LEU A 392 10.98 -1.36 14.99
CA LEU A 392 11.57 -0.88 16.22
C LEU A 392 10.50 -0.37 17.22
N LYS A 393 10.85 -0.42 18.51
CA LYS A 393 10.13 0.23 19.62
C LYS A 393 11.10 0.98 20.54
N PRO A 394 10.69 2.10 21.18
CA PRO A 394 11.55 2.81 22.12
C PRO A 394 12.00 1.92 23.29
N LYS A 395 13.24 2.10 23.77
CA LYS A 395 13.73 1.40 24.96
C LYS A 395 13.01 1.86 26.23
N SER A 396 12.76 3.16 26.33
CA SER A 396 12.18 3.83 27.50
C SER A 396 10.70 4.13 27.28
N LEU A 397 9.83 3.15 27.52
CA LEU A 397 8.39 3.37 27.64
C LEU A 397 8.02 3.29 29.11
N THR A 398 7.76 4.44 29.75
CA THR A 398 7.20 4.48 31.11
C THR A 398 5.75 4.02 31.04
N SER A 399 5.37 3.04 31.86
CA SER A 399 3.98 2.65 32.02
C SER A 399 3.17 3.88 32.45
N THR A 400 2.11 4.20 31.72
CA THR A 400 1.13 5.17 32.20
C THR A 400 0.54 4.65 33.52
N LYS A 401 0.51 5.50 34.54
CA LYS A 401 -0.14 5.15 35.81
C LYS A 401 -1.62 4.90 35.51
N LYS A 402 -2.14 3.72 35.86
CA LYS A 402 -3.59 3.49 35.84
C LYS A 402 -4.24 4.50 36.79
N LEU A 403 -5.01 5.44 36.24
CA LEU A 403 -5.78 6.38 37.03
C LEU A 403 -6.87 5.60 37.78
N LYS A 404 -6.92 5.73 39.11
CA LYS A 404 -8.04 5.23 39.89
C LYS A 404 -9.24 6.14 39.65
N PRO A 405 -10.45 5.61 39.44
CA PRO A 405 -11.66 6.42 39.43
C PRO A 405 -11.78 7.15 40.78
N VAL A 406 -11.91 8.47 40.73
CA VAL A 406 -12.16 9.27 41.93
C VAL A 406 -13.67 9.38 42.09
N THR A 407 -14.23 8.73 43.11
CA THR A 407 -15.64 8.89 43.48
C THR A 407 -15.77 10.06 44.44
N ILE A 408 -16.35 11.17 43.98
CA ILE A 408 -16.59 12.36 44.81
C ILE A 408 -17.97 12.22 45.46
N LYS A 409 -18.05 12.37 46.80
CA LYS A 409 -19.33 12.46 47.52
C LYS A 409 -20.00 13.80 47.20
N GLN A 410 -21.17 13.74 46.58
CA GLN A 410 -21.92 14.92 46.16
C GLN A 410 -22.54 15.60 47.39
N GLN A 411 -22.30 16.90 47.56
CA GLN A 411 -23.06 17.71 48.52
C GLN A 411 -24.28 18.31 47.81
N THR A 412 -25.47 18.14 48.38
CA THR A 412 -26.69 18.79 47.92
C THR A 412 -26.64 20.28 48.27
N SER A 413 -26.34 21.13 47.29
CA SER A 413 -26.47 22.59 47.45
C SER A 413 -27.70 23.09 46.70
N SER A 414 -28.66 23.63 47.45
CA SER A 414 -29.86 24.29 46.97
C SER A 414 -29.63 25.80 46.89
N ASN A 415 -29.36 26.33 45.68
CA ASN A 415 -29.68 27.68 45.17
C ASN A 415 -28.66 28.10 44.09
N GLU A 416 -29.01 27.92 42.82
CA GLU A 416 -28.19 28.34 41.67
C GLU A 416 -28.66 29.70 41.11
N THR A 417 -28.09 30.80 41.58
CA THR A 417 -28.35 32.17 41.05
C THR A 417 -27.28 32.66 40.06
N ILE A 418 -26.25 31.85 39.76
CA ILE A 418 -25.10 32.24 38.93
C ILE A 418 -24.96 31.26 37.75
N ASP A 419 -25.02 31.76 36.51
CA ASP A 419 -24.73 30.96 35.32
C ASP A 419 -23.25 30.55 35.31
N ARG A 420 -23.02 29.27 35.62
CA ARG A 420 -21.72 28.61 35.56
C ARG A 420 -21.74 27.47 34.54
N THR A 421 -22.53 27.61 33.47
CA THR A 421 -22.69 26.59 32.43
C THR A 421 -21.72 26.84 31.27
N LEU A 422 -20.68 26.01 31.22
CA LEU A 422 -19.67 26.04 30.18
C LEU A 422 -20.15 25.35 28.90
N LYS A 423 -19.77 25.94 27.77
CA LYS A 423 -20.11 25.53 26.40
C LYS A 423 -18.92 24.81 25.74
N PHE A 424 -19.16 24.12 24.61
CA PHE A 424 -18.07 23.61 23.78
C PHE A 424 -17.41 24.71 22.99
N TYR A 425 -16.18 24.47 22.51
CA TYR A 425 -15.48 25.36 21.60
C TYR A 425 -15.32 24.65 20.25
N ILE A 426 -16.11 25.08 19.27
CA ILE A 426 -16.16 24.46 17.94
C ILE A 426 -16.14 25.57 16.89
N GLY A 427 -15.26 25.46 15.90
CA GLY A 427 -15.16 26.43 14.80
C GLY A 427 -14.84 27.85 15.27
N GLY A 428 -13.94 27.99 16.25
CA GLY A 428 -13.49 29.30 16.74
C GLY A 428 -14.44 30.02 17.71
N LYS A 429 -15.57 29.40 18.09
CA LYS A 429 -16.59 30.02 18.96
C LYS A 429 -17.17 29.04 19.98
N GLN A 430 -17.79 29.61 21.01
CA GLN A 430 -18.55 28.82 21.98
C GLN A 430 -19.88 28.36 21.36
N VAL A 431 -20.19 27.07 21.51
CA VAL A 431 -21.44 26.46 21.04
C VAL A 431 -22.08 25.62 22.13
N ARG A 432 -23.41 25.66 22.21
CA ARG A 432 -24.17 24.80 23.12
C ARG A 432 -24.01 23.34 22.68
N PRO A 433 -24.01 22.38 23.62
CA PRO A 433 -24.14 20.97 23.28
C PRO A 433 -25.41 20.74 22.48
N ASP A 434 -25.32 19.96 21.42
CA ASP A 434 -26.45 19.68 20.55
C ASP A 434 -27.62 19.02 21.31
N GLY A 435 -27.31 18.12 22.25
CA GLY A 435 -28.33 17.47 23.08
C GLY A 435 -28.95 18.39 24.14
N GLY A 436 -28.48 19.63 24.31
CA GLY A 436 -28.99 20.58 25.30
C GLY A 436 -28.68 20.24 26.76
N HIS A 437 -28.01 19.10 27.02
CA HIS A 437 -27.70 18.63 28.36
C HIS A 437 -26.32 19.10 28.85
N SER A 438 -26.20 19.30 30.16
CA SER A 438 -24.95 19.52 30.87
C SER A 438 -24.78 18.50 31.99
N ILE A 439 -23.53 18.26 32.37
CA ILE A 439 -23.16 17.45 33.53
C ILE A 439 -22.57 18.35 34.62
N ALA A 440 -22.91 18.06 35.86
CA ALA A 440 -22.31 18.71 37.02
C ALA A 440 -20.86 18.24 37.21
N THR A 441 -19.96 19.20 37.42
CA THR A 441 -18.57 18.97 37.82
C THR A 441 -18.39 19.44 39.25
N TYR A 442 -17.68 18.66 40.05
CA TYR A 442 -17.54 18.89 41.49
C TYR A 442 -16.08 19.17 41.85
N LYS A 443 -15.88 20.00 42.87
CA LYS A 443 -14.57 20.18 43.50
C LYS A 443 -14.20 18.96 44.34
N ALA A 444 -12.95 18.88 44.79
CA ALA A 444 -12.47 17.80 45.66
C ALA A 444 -13.24 17.71 47.00
N ASP A 445 -13.81 18.83 47.48
CA ASP A 445 -14.64 18.90 48.68
C ASP A 445 -16.10 18.44 48.48
N GLY A 446 -16.50 18.10 47.25
CA GLY A 446 -17.85 17.66 46.92
C GLY A 446 -18.83 18.77 46.54
N SER A 447 -18.44 20.05 46.61
CA SER A 447 -19.27 21.18 46.17
C SER A 447 -19.32 21.32 44.65
N LEU A 448 -20.43 21.85 44.11
CA LEU A 448 -20.58 22.09 42.67
C LEU A 448 -19.57 23.15 42.19
N ALA A 449 -18.74 22.77 41.21
CA ALA A 449 -17.78 23.66 40.57
C ALA A 449 -18.42 24.40 39.38
N SER A 450 -18.94 23.64 38.40
CA SER A 450 -19.55 24.17 37.18
C SER A 450 -20.43 23.14 36.49
N LEU A 451 -21.27 23.57 35.55
CA LEU A 451 -21.95 22.68 34.61
C LEU A 451 -21.16 22.67 33.30
N VAL A 452 -20.85 21.49 32.78
CA VAL A 452 -20.12 21.34 31.50
C VAL A 452 -21.01 20.63 30.50
N GLY A 453 -20.97 21.06 29.24
CA GLY A 453 -21.75 20.43 28.18
C GLY A 453 -21.56 18.91 28.06
N SER A 454 -22.65 18.17 27.89
CA SER A 454 -22.64 16.73 27.64
C SER A 454 -22.74 16.45 26.14
N GLY A 455 -21.63 16.00 25.54
CA GLY A 455 -21.48 15.94 24.09
C GLY A 455 -22.02 14.65 23.47
N ASN A 456 -22.47 14.74 22.22
CA ASN A 456 -22.97 13.60 21.46
C ASN A 456 -22.26 13.45 20.10
N ARG A 457 -22.71 12.47 19.29
CA ARG A 457 -22.16 12.21 17.96
C ARG A 457 -22.33 13.40 16.99
N LYS A 458 -23.35 14.25 17.17
CA LYS A 458 -23.57 15.45 16.34
C LYS A 458 -22.60 16.58 16.72
N ASP A 459 -22.27 16.76 17.99
CA ASP A 459 -21.20 17.69 18.39
C ASP A 459 -19.85 17.29 17.76
N ILE A 460 -19.53 15.99 17.78
CA ILE A 460 -18.34 15.45 17.12
C ILE A 460 -18.40 15.72 15.60
N ARG A 461 -19.55 15.49 14.96
CA ARG A 461 -19.74 15.79 13.53
C ARG A 461 -19.48 17.27 13.23
N ASN A 462 -20.06 18.17 14.03
CA ASN A 462 -19.88 19.61 13.88
C ASN A 462 -18.41 20.01 14.06
N ALA A 463 -17.71 19.40 15.03
CA ALA A 463 -16.28 19.62 15.23
C ALA A 463 -15.44 19.13 14.04
N VAL A 464 -15.76 17.96 13.48
CA VAL A 464 -15.09 17.41 12.29
C VAL A 464 -15.38 18.23 11.04
N SER A 465 -16.57 18.80 10.88
CA SER A 465 -16.90 19.71 9.77
C SER A 465 -16.23 21.08 9.88
N ALA A 466 -15.86 21.50 11.08
CA ALA A 466 -15.22 22.79 11.32
C ALA A 466 -13.70 22.74 11.20
N ALA A 467 -13.08 21.58 11.46
CA ALA A 467 -11.66 21.30 11.22
C ALA A 467 -11.42 21.01 9.74
#